data_AF-A0A2G6J0A6-F1
#
_entry.id   AF-A0A2G6J0A6-F1
#
_cell.length_a   1.000
_cell.length_b   1.000
_cell.length_c   1.000
_cell.angle_alpha   90.00
_cell.angle_beta   90.00
_cell.angle_gamma   90.00
#
_symmetry.space_group_name_H-M   'P 1'
#
loop_
_entity.id
_entity.type
_entity.pdbx_description
1 polymer ?
#
loop_
_entity_poly.entity_id
_entity_poly.type
_entity_poly.pdbx_seq_one_letter_code
_entity_poly.pdbx_strand_id
1 'polypeptide(L)'
;LTDLFLTASRVSATAEAASAEASFEPLAPFEVRALTLTLKTGRRLAGAVVDHHDEPVSYASVVARDFSDRVVARVRGDRSGRFWLRDVPLTPLIVTVEDGRGGVGRAFVAADDVRDDVLVRLNPAGMLTVDYVGPHDGTFSVHEASPLIASDPLDGLDRDVELPALAAVLAGTGASAWLPAPRTYWVVYGEGAERRLCGRVFLAPGEREIVACGEARGATLSGRLVDASGAPVVGARVMLMGHGIGRRVGRSDEGGAFRFDVEVDRTASVGLWAADPQGGYLPTRRRNIALGPGRQVDLGSLRLDRREDFPDLGQRGPFGGIGAMVEDDQDGIRLSRIVSGGPLDAAGVQPGDVVIAIGEEASGFLPARDAVRLLRGQPGSVVKLRIRSDGGDFRDVTVERAVIDGDGAGWTN
;
A
#
# COMPACT_ATOMS: atom_id res chain seq x y z
N LEU A 1 -16.89 -35.38 -3.37
CA LEU A 1 -16.02 -35.19 -4.54
C LEU A 1 -16.57 -33.99 -5.26
N THR A 2 -15.84 -32.88 -5.22
CA THR A 2 -16.23 -31.61 -5.82
C THR A 2 -15.69 -31.57 -7.24
N ASP A 3 -14.41 -31.89 -7.43
CA ASP A 3 -13.77 -31.98 -8.75
C ASP A 3 -12.92 -33.25 -8.88
N LEU A 4 -12.83 -33.76 -10.11
CA LEU A 4 -11.98 -34.89 -10.49
C LEU A 4 -11.29 -34.56 -11.81
N PHE A 5 -9.96 -34.44 -11.78
CA PHE A 5 -9.14 -34.17 -12.95
C PHE A 5 -8.31 -35.40 -13.32
N LEU A 6 -8.33 -35.75 -14.60
CA LEU A 6 -7.61 -36.90 -15.16
C LEU A 6 -6.75 -36.43 -16.34
N THR A 7 -5.47 -36.77 -16.33
CA THR A 7 -4.56 -36.65 -17.48
C THR A 7 -4.06 -38.02 -17.90
N ALA A 8 -3.17 -38.07 -18.91
CA ALA A 8 -2.62 -39.32 -19.44
C ALA A 8 -1.83 -40.16 -18.42
N SER A 9 -1.38 -39.57 -17.30
CA SER A 9 -0.52 -40.25 -16.32
C SER A 9 -0.74 -39.79 -14.87
N ARG A 10 -1.81 -39.02 -14.62
CA ARG A 10 -2.09 -38.44 -13.31
C ARG A 10 -3.60 -38.33 -13.08
N VAL A 11 -4.02 -38.60 -11.86
CA VAL A 11 -5.38 -38.34 -11.37
C VAL A 11 -5.30 -37.48 -10.12
N SER A 12 -6.11 -36.43 -10.05
CA SER A 12 -6.31 -35.64 -8.84
C SER A 12 -7.80 -35.50 -8.53
N ALA A 13 -8.12 -35.51 -7.25
CA ALA A 13 -9.49 -35.45 -6.74
C ALA A 13 -9.57 -34.46 -5.59
N THR A 14 -10.62 -33.64 -5.58
CA THR A 14 -10.98 -32.75 -4.46
C THR A 14 -12.35 -33.15 -3.91
N ALA A 15 -12.54 -32.97 -2.61
CA ALA A 15 -13.84 -33.00 -1.95
C ALA A 15 -13.73 -32.07 -0.74
N GLU A 16 -14.77 -31.33 -0.39
CA GLU A 16 -14.87 -30.44 0.78
C GLU A 16 -13.74 -30.62 1.84
N ALA A 17 -12.73 -29.74 1.79
CA ALA A 17 -11.53 -29.71 2.66
C ALA A 17 -10.52 -30.89 2.57
N ALA A 18 -10.59 -31.73 1.54
CA ALA A 18 -9.72 -32.88 1.31
C ALA A 18 -9.28 -33.01 -0.17
N SER A 19 -8.05 -33.47 -0.39
CA SER A 19 -7.50 -33.73 -1.72
C SER A 19 -6.71 -35.02 -1.78
N ALA A 20 -6.61 -35.60 -2.96
CA ALA A 20 -5.69 -36.70 -3.26
C ALA A 20 -5.14 -36.57 -4.67
N GLU A 21 -3.90 -37.01 -4.85
CA GLU A 21 -3.27 -37.15 -6.15
C GLU A 21 -2.58 -38.51 -6.24
N ALA A 22 -2.64 -39.13 -7.41
CA ALA A 22 -1.86 -40.31 -7.75
C ALA A 22 -1.32 -40.21 -9.17
N SER A 23 -0.05 -40.57 -9.34
CA SER A 23 0.57 -40.79 -10.65
C SER A 23 0.47 -42.27 -11.03
N PHE A 24 0.32 -42.53 -12.32
CA PHE A 24 0.30 -43.88 -12.89
C PHE A 24 0.98 -43.89 -14.26
N GLU A 25 1.52 -45.03 -14.65
CA GLU A 25 2.05 -45.21 -15.99
C GLU A 25 0.94 -45.06 -17.04
N PRO A 26 1.21 -44.43 -18.20
CA PRO A 26 0.21 -44.28 -19.25
C PRO A 26 -0.43 -45.61 -19.62
N LEU A 27 -1.76 -45.62 -19.64
CA LEU A 27 -2.53 -46.83 -19.94
C LEU A 27 -2.30 -47.25 -21.39
N ALA A 28 -2.11 -48.55 -21.61
CA ALA A 28 -2.13 -49.10 -22.95
C ALA A 28 -3.53 -48.95 -23.57
N PRO A 29 -3.67 -48.96 -24.91
CA PRO A 29 -4.99 -48.95 -25.55
C PRO A 29 -5.88 -50.06 -24.98
N PHE A 30 -7.10 -49.68 -24.58
CA PHE A 30 -8.12 -50.57 -23.99
C PHE A 30 -7.80 -51.14 -22.60
N GLU A 31 -6.72 -50.70 -21.94
CA GLU A 31 -6.43 -51.08 -20.57
C GLU A 31 -7.37 -50.38 -19.57
N VAL A 32 -7.91 -51.15 -18.62
CA VAL A 32 -8.72 -50.62 -17.51
C VAL A 32 -7.99 -50.87 -16.20
N ARG A 33 -7.76 -49.81 -15.42
CA ARG A 33 -7.06 -49.89 -14.14
C ARG A 33 -7.90 -49.26 -13.03
N ALA A 34 -8.07 -49.99 -11.93
CA ALA A 34 -8.68 -49.45 -10.72
C ALA A 34 -7.64 -48.65 -9.93
N LEU A 35 -7.97 -47.40 -9.61
CA LEU A 35 -7.16 -46.51 -8.77
C LEU A 35 -7.96 -46.13 -7.54
N THR A 36 -7.38 -46.34 -6.36
CA THR A 36 -7.96 -45.90 -5.08
C THR A 36 -7.27 -44.62 -4.63
N LEU A 37 -8.03 -43.53 -4.53
CA LEU A 37 -7.56 -42.25 -4.01
C LEU A 37 -8.11 -42.05 -2.59
N THR A 38 -7.21 -41.93 -1.61
CA THR A 38 -7.59 -41.58 -0.23
C THR A 38 -7.43 -40.08 -0.07
N LEU A 39 -8.56 -39.35 -0.03
CA LEU A 39 -8.55 -37.91 0.17
C LEU A 39 -8.08 -37.60 1.59
N LYS A 40 -6.92 -36.96 1.70
CA LYS A 40 -6.41 -36.44 2.97
C LYS A 40 -6.91 -35.02 3.14
N THR A 41 -7.24 -34.66 4.37
CA THR A 41 -7.61 -33.28 4.69
C THR A 41 -6.42 -32.35 4.45
N GLY A 42 -6.65 -31.29 3.68
CA GLY A 42 -5.64 -30.28 3.33
C GLY A 42 -4.77 -30.61 2.11
N ARG A 43 -4.15 -29.57 1.56
CA ARG A 43 -3.15 -29.59 0.49
C ARG A 43 -1.75 -29.37 1.07
N ARG A 44 -0.73 -29.73 0.28
CA ARG A 44 0.61 -29.21 0.48
C ARG A 44 0.72 -27.90 -0.28
N LEU A 45 1.34 -26.91 0.34
CA LEU A 45 1.66 -25.64 -0.33
C LEU A 45 3.17 -25.46 -0.25
N ALA A 46 3.81 -25.29 -1.40
CA ALA A 46 5.24 -25.05 -1.49
C ALA A 46 5.50 -23.70 -2.14
N GLY A 47 6.64 -23.10 -1.83
CA GLY A 47 6.96 -21.78 -2.33
C GLY A 47 8.39 -21.35 -2.07
N ALA A 48 8.69 -20.13 -2.51
CA ALA A 48 9.96 -19.46 -2.31
C ALA A 48 9.72 -18.04 -1.79
N VAL A 49 10.64 -17.58 -0.94
CA VAL A 49 10.69 -16.22 -0.41
C VAL A 49 11.88 -15.53 -1.03
N VAL A 50 11.64 -14.39 -1.67
CA VAL A 50 12.68 -13.54 -2.26
C VAL A 50 12.56 -12.11 -1.76
N ASP A 51 13.63 -11.34 -1.82
CA ASP A 51 13.61 -9.92 -1.55
C ASP A 51 13.19 -9.09 -2.79
N HIS A 52 13.22 -7.78 -2.65
CA HIS A 52 12.93 -6.84 -3.74
C HIS A 52 13.92 -6.88 -4.92
N HIS A 53 15.07 -7.56 -4.79
CA HIS A 53 16.04 -7.81 -5.86
C HIS A 53 15.95 -9.23 -6.44
N ASP A 54 14.90 -9.99 -6.09
CA ASP A 54 14.75 -11.41 -6.44
C ASP A 54 15.78 -12.35 -5.79
N GLU A 55 16.46 -11.90 -4.72
CA GLU A 55 17.40 -12.74 -3.99
C GLU A 55 16.67 -13.60 -2.93
N PRO A 56 16.99 -14.90 -2.80
CA PRO A 56 16.32 -15.75 -1.81
C PRO A 56 16.53 -15.32 -0.36
N VAL A 57 15.45 -15.28 0.42
CA VAL A 57 15.49 -14.89 1.84
C VAL A 57 15.48 -16.12 2.74
N SER A 58 16.63 -16.38 3.37
CA SER A 58 16.80 -17.54 4.24
C SER A 58 15.98 -17.44 5.53
N TYR A 59 15.39 -18.56 5.96
CA TYR A 59 14.78 -18.70 7.29
C TYR A 59 13.65 -17.71 7.63
N ALA A 60 12.96 -17.18 6.63
CA ALA A 60 11.79 -16.34 6.83
C ALA A 60 10.66 -17.12 7.54
N SER A 61 9.93 -16.43 8.41
CA SER A 61 8.73 -16.96 9.07
C SER A 61 7.57 -16.88 8.08
N VAL A 62 6.90 -18.01 7.82
CA VAL A 62 5.80 -18.12 6.88
C VAL A 62 4.55 -18.54 7.65
N VAL A 63 3.48 -17.75 7.55
CA VAL A 63 2.21 -17.98 8.23
C VAL A 63 1.07 -17.92 7.22
N ALA A 64 0.32 -19.00 7.08
CA ALA A 64 -0.91 -19.02 6.29
C ALA A 64 -2.13 -18.79 7.19
N ARG A 65 -3.01 -17.88 6.77
CA ARG A 65 -4.26 -17.53 7.46
C ARG A 65 -5.44 -17.69 6.52
N ASP A 66 -6.58 -18.10 7.06
CA ASP A 66 -7.86 -18.07 6.34
C ASP A 66 -8.47 -16.65 6.35
N PHE A 67 -9.58 -16.44 5.63
CA PHE A 67 -10.25 -15.13 5.56
C PHE A 67 -10.85 -14.66 6.89
N SER A 68 -10.95 -15.53 7.90
CA SER A 68 -11.33 -15.14 9.26
C SER A 68 -10.11 -14.76 10.10
N ASP A 69 -8.95 -14.51 9.46
CA ASP A 69 -7.64 -14.21 10.06
C ASP A 69 -7.09 -15.32 10.97
N ARG A 70 -7.68 -16.51 10.93
CA ARG A 70 -7.24 -17.63 11.76
C ARG A 70 -5.99 -18.27 11.13
N VAL A 71 -4.96 -18.46 11.95
CA VAL A 71 -3.74 -19.17 11.53
C VAL A 71 -4.08 -20.64 11.27
N VAL A 72 -3.89 -21.08 10.03
CA VAL A 72 -4.15 -22.46 9.61
C VAL A 72 -2.87 -23.28 9.49
N ALA A 73 -1.74 -22.63 9.15
CA ALA A 73 -0.45 -23.29 9.09
C ALA A 73 0.68 -22.28 9.32
N ARG A 74 1.81 -22.76 9.83
CA ARG A 74 3.04 -21.96 9.97
C ARG A 74 4.27 -22.81 9.76
N VAL A 75 5.30 -22.23 9.16
CA VAL A 75 6.60 -22.87 8.95
C VAL A 75 7.70 -21.82 8.96
N ARG A 76 8.95 -22.26 9.04
CA ARG A 76 10.12 -21.44 8.75
C ARG A 76 10.73 -21.91 7.44
N GLY A 77 11.03 -20.98 6.55
CA GLY A 77 11.73 -21.27 5.30
C GLY A 77 13.11 -21.87 5.55
N ASP A 78 13.69 -22.48 4.52
CA ASP A 78 15.04 -23.01 4.55
C ASP A 78 16.09 -21.95 4.16
N ARG A 79 17.36 -22.37 4.08
CA ARG A 79 18.48 -21.51 3.68
C ARG A 79 18.41 -21.00 2.23
N SER A 80 17.64 -21.68 1.38
CA SER A 80 17.44 -21.32 -0.03
C SER A 80 16.17 -20.49 -0.24
N GLY A 81 15.54 -20.03 0.84
CA GLY A 81 14.28 -19.29 0.82
C GLY A 81 13.06 -20.15 0.49
N ARG A 82 13.19 -21.48 0.41
CA ARG A 82 12.05 -22.36 0.12
C ARG A 82 11.27 -22.69 1.39
N PHE A 83 9.96 -22.88 1.24
CA PHE A 83 9.10 -23.29 2.35
C PHE A 83 8.06 -24.32 1.89
N TRP A 84 7.56 -25.11 2.85
CA TRP A 84 6.49 -26.07 2.61
C TRP A 84 5.54 -26.11 3.80
N LEU A 85 4.27 -25.80 3.56
CA LEU A 85 3.18 -25.97 4.52
C LEU A 85 2.47 -27.31 4.23
N ARG A 86 2.08 -28.01 5.29
CA ARG A 86 1.35 -29.29 5.23
C ARG A 86 -0.04 -29.10 5.80
N ASP A 87 -0.97 -29.96 5.37
CA ASP A 87 -2.35 -30.02 5.89
C ASP A 87 -3.09 -28.67 5.80
N VAL A 88 -2.77 -27.90 4.75
CA VAL A 88 -3.33 -26.56 4.51
C VAL A 88 -4.74 -26.69 3.94
N PRO A 89 -5.78 -26.04 4.49
CA PRO A 89 -7.14 -26.18 3.96
C PRO A 89 -7.25 -25.68 2.51
N LEU A 90 -8.16 -26.28 1.74
CA LEU A 90 -8.52 -25.90 0.36
C LEU A 90 -9.43 -24.65 0.32
N THR A 91 -9.38 -23.81 1.35
CA THR A 91 -10.00 -22.50 1.33
C THR A 91 -8.99 -21.50 0.77
N PRO A 92 -9.40 -20.32 0.29
CA PRO A 92 -8.42 -19.31 -0.07
C PRO A 92 -7.73 -18.78 1.19
N LEU A 93 -6.46 -18.42 1.04
CA LEU A 93 -5.56 -18.10 2.15
C LEU A 93 -4.72 -16.87 1.85
N ILE A 94 -4.29 -16.20 2.90
CA ILE A 94 -3.24 -15.21 2.86
C ILE A 94 -2.00 -15.82 3.51
N VAL A 95 -0.95 -16.01 2.72
CA VAL A 95 0.38 -16.40 3.19
C VAL A 95 1.16 -15.13 3.51
N THR A 96 1.37 -14.83 4.78
CA THR A 96 2.23 -13.72 5.21
C THR A 96 3.62 -14.26 5.51
N VAL A 97 4.64 -13.54 5.04
CA VAL A 97 6.04 -13.88 5.26
C VAL A 97 6.78 -12.71 5.87
N GLU A 98 7.58 -12.99 6.90
CA GLU A 98 8.39 -12.01 7.60
C GLU A 98 9.83 -12.51 7.72
N ASP A 99 10.83 -11.68 7.44
CA ASP A 99 12.25 -12.06 7.59
C ASP A 99 12.83 -11.84 8.98
N GLY A 100 12.04 -11.27 9.90
CA GLY A 100 12.46 -10.91 11.26
C GLY A 100 13.33 -9.65 11.34
N ARG A 101 13.57 -8.95 10.22
CA ARG A 101 14.31 -7.69 10.13
C ARG A 101 13.43 -6.55 9.61
N GLY A 102 12.11 -6.74 9.66
CA GLY A 102 11.10 -5.80 9.18
C GLY A 102 10.72 -5.99 7.71
N GLY A 103 11.36 -6.91 6.97
CA GLY A 103 10.93 -7.27 5.63
C GLY A 103 9.66 -8.11 5.70
N VAL A 104 8.60 -7.67 5.01
CA VAL A 104 7.31 -8.34 5.01
C VAL A 104 6.81 -8.50 3.57
N GLY A 105 6.25 -9.66 3.27
CA GLY A 105 5.58 -9.93 2.02
C GLY A 105 4.32 -10.74 2.28
N ARG A 106 3.40 -10.73 1.31
CA ARG A 106 2.23 -11.59 1.34
C ARG A 106 2.09 -12.29 -0.02
N ALA A 107 1.34 -13.39 -0.01
CA ALA A 107 0.82 -14.05 -1.19
C ALA A 107 -0.62 -14.48 -0.95
N PHE A 108 -1.54 -14.15 -1.87
CA PHE A 108 -2.85 -14.79 -1.91
C PHE A 108 -2.75 -16.17 -2.57
N VAL A 109 -3.44 -17.15 -1.99
CA VAL A 109 -3.58 -18.50 -2.56
C VAL A 109 -5.06 -18.82 -2.70
N ALA A 110 -5.53 -19.07 -3.92
CA ALA A 110 -6.93 -19.43 -4.16
C ALA A 110 -7.28 -20.83 -3.59
N ALA A 111 -8.57 -21.16 -3.49
CA ALA A 111 -9.07 -22.43 -2.92
C ALA A 111 -8.63 -23.66 -3.73
N ASP A 112 -8.70 -23.51 -5.06
CA ASP A 112 -8.42 -24.49 -6.09
C ASP A 112 -6.95 -24.51 -6.55
N ASP A 113 -6.16 -23.54 -6.09
CA ASP A 113 -4.76 -23.42 -6.48
C ASP A 113 -3.91 -24.55 -5.84
N VAL A 114 -3.50 -25.53 -6.65
CA VAL A 114 -2.61 -26.63 -6.24
C VAL A 114 -1.15 -26.26 -6.57
N ARG A 115 -0.78 -24.99 -6.41
CA ARG A 115 0.54 -24.48 -6.76
C ARG A 115 1.61 -24.89 -5.75
N ASP A 116 2.68 -25.47 -6.26
CA ASP A 116 3.91 -25.82 -5.53
C ASP A 116 4.96 -24.69 -5.58
N ASP A 117 4.61 -23.53 -6.12
CA ASP A 117 5.53 -22.45 -6.50
C ASP A 117 5.09 -21.06 -6.00
N VAL A 118 4.43 -20.98 -4.85
CA VAL A 118 4.05 -19.69 -4.25
C VAL A 118 5.29 -18.82 -4.04
N LEU A 119 5.40 -17.75 -4.82
CA LEU A 119 6.50 -16.79 -4.70
C LEU A 119 6.04 -15.64 -3.81
N VAL A 120 6.67 -15.50 -2.65
CA VAL A 120 6.46 -14.34 -1.79
C VAL A 120 7.65 -13.40 -1.91
N ARG A 121 7.40 -12.19 -2.42
CA ARG A 121 8.40 -11.12 -2.47
C ARG A 121 8.27 -10.25 -1.24
N LEU A 122 9.38 -10.06 -0.52
CA LEU A 122 9.43 -9.19 0.64
C LEU A 122 9.68 -7.75 0.22
N ASN A 123 8.86 -6.85 0.73
CA ASN A 123 9.20 -5.44 0.75
C ASN A 123 10.32 -5.20 1.75
N PRO A 124 11.29 -4.32 1.43
CA PRO A 124 12.28 -3.89 2.40
C PRO A 124 11.60 -3.16 3.56
N ALA A 125 12.12 -3.38 4.77
CA ALA A 125 11.76 -2.61 5.95
C ALA A 125 12.03 -1.11 5.70
N GLY A 126 11.21 -0.25 6.28
CA GLY A 126 11.57 1.15 6.42
C GLY A 126 12.32 1.38 7.73
N MET A 127 13.08 2.46 7.83
CA MET A 127 13.78 2.85 9.05
C MET A 127 13.10 4.08 9.66
N LEU A 128 12.64 3.97 10.90
CA LEU A 128 12.09 5.09 11.66
C LEU A 128 13.09 5.53 12.72
N THR A 129 13.37 6.83 12.77
CA THR A 129 14.24 7.46 13.78
C THR A 129 13.46 8.50 14.58
N VAL A 130 13.71 8.61 15.88
CA VAL A 130 13.14 9.66 16.73
C VAL A 130 14.13 10.81 16.89
N ASP A 131 13.66 12.05 16.71
CA ASP A 131 14.40 13.27 17.03
C ASP A 131 13.66 14.06 18.11
N TYR A 132 14.05 13.88 19.36
CA TYR A 132 13.44 14.56 20.49
C TYR A 132 14.35 15.68 21.04
N VAL A 133 13.75 16.84 21.29
CA VAL A 133 14.38 17.98 21.97
C VAL A 133 13.54 18.37 23.17
N GLY A 134 14.04 18.16 24.38
CA GLY A 134 13.32 18.53 25.60
C GLY A 134 13.79 17.72 26.81
N PRO A 135 13.05 17.77 27.94
CA PRO A 135 13.49 17.15 29.19
C PRO A 135 13.23 15.64 29.29
N HIS A 136 12.47 15.02 28.38
CA HIS A 136 12.23 13.56 28.40
C HIS A 136 13.49 12.78 28.04
N ASP A 137 13.98 11.96 28.97
CA ASP A 137 15.13 11.06 28.83
C ASP A 137 14.72 9.58 28.71
N GLY A 138 13.41 9.31 28.69
CA GLY A 138 12.85 7.97 28.69
C GLY A 138 12.75 7.32 27.31
N THR A 139 11.85 6.34 27.21
CA THR A 139 11.62 5.59 25.97
C THR A 139 10.52 6.21 25.11
N PHE A 140 10.54 5.86 23.84
CA PHE A 140 9.48 6.13 22.87
C PHE A 140 8.88 4.78 22.45
N SER A 141 7.57 4.64 22.55
CA SER A 141 6.85 3.47 22.06
C SER A 141 6.34 3.76 20.64
N VAL A 142 6.62 2.82 19.73
CA VAL A 142 6.18 2.90 18.34
C VAL A 142 5.05 1.91 18.16
N HIS A 143 3.89 2.40 17.73
CA HIS A 143 2.68 1.62 17.56
C HIS A 143 2.25 1.64 16.10
N GLU A 144 1.87 0.49 15.56
CA GLU A 144 1.31 0.43 14.21
C GLU A 144 -0.09 1.07 14.19
N ALA A 145 -0.33 2.02 13.30
CA ALA A 145 -1.65 2.64 13.20
C ALA A 145 -2.71 1.62 12.74
N SER A 146 -3.80 1.51 13.52
CA SER A 146 -4.96 0.74 13.08
C SER A 146 -5.72 1.50 11.99
N PRO A 147 -6.21 0.81 10.94
CA PRO A 147 -6.98 1.45 9.91
C PRO A 147 -8.33 1.99 10.36
N LEU A 148 -8.82 1.58 11.54
CA LEU A 148 -10.07 2.12 12.10
C LEU A 148 -9.85 3.46 12.83
N ILE A 149 -8.60 3.84 13.10
CA ILE A 149 -8.26 5.02 13.90
C ILE A 149 -7.61 6.07 12.99
N ALA A 150 -8.46 6.83 12.31
CA ALA A 150 -8.01 7.88 11.38
C ALA A 150 -7.52 9.15 12.11
N SER A 151 -8.05 9.43 13.30
CA SER A 151 -7.71 10.58 14.15
C SER A 151 -6.54 10.28 15.09
N ASP A 152 -5.82 11.32 15.51
CA ASP A 152 -4.81 11.19 16.57
C ASP A 152 -5.48 10.76 17.89
N PRO A 153 -5.21 9.53 18.38
CA PRO A 153 -5.86 9.03 19.59
C PRO A 153 -5.50 9.84 20.83
N LEU A 154 -4.40 10.61 20.80
CA LEU A 154 -3.91 11.37 21.95
C LEU A 154 -4.24 12.86 21.88
N ASP A 155 -4.84 13.34 20.79
CA ASP A 155 -5.30 14.73 20.65
C ASP A 155 -6.76 14.89 21.13
N GLY A 156 -6.93 14.90 22.44
CA GLY A 156 -7.97 15.69 23.11
C GLY A 156 -9.36 15.06 23.30
N LEU A 157 -9.59 13.80 22.93
CA LEU A 157 -10.92 13.18 23.14
C LEU A 157 -10.92 11.94 24.04
N ASP A 158 -9.83 11.16 24.11
CA ASP A 158 -9.90 9.90 24.85
C ASP A 158 -8.51 9.42 25.31
N ARG A 159 -8.11 9.79 26.54
CA ARG A 159 -6.83 9.38 27.16
C ARG A 159 -6.82 7.91 27.57
N ASP A 160 -7.98 7.25 27.50
CA ASP A 160 -8.17 5.83 27.83
C ASP A 160 -8.13 4.93 26.58
N VAL A 161 -7.75 5.47 25.41
CA VAL A 161 -7.59 4.68 24.18
C VAL A 161 -6.47 3.66 24.36
N GLU A 162 -6.84 2.39 24.20
CA GLU A 162 -5.88 1.30 24.07
C GLU A 162 -5.04 1.53 22.80
N LEU A 163 -3.74 1.77 22.99
CA LEU A 163 -2.84 1.97 21.87
C LEU A 163 -2.78 0.69 21.03
N PRO A 164 -2.69 0.81 19.70
CA PRO A 164 -2.52 -0.35 18.82
C PRO A 164 -1.28 -1.18 19.15
N ALA A 165 -1.10 -2.30 18.42
CA ALA A 165 0.01 -3.22 18.58
C ALA A 165 1.37 -2.49 18.63
N LEU A 166 2.12 -2.75 19.70
CA LEU A 166 3.48 -2.23 19.91
C LEU A 166 4.41 -2.86 18.86
N ALA A 167 5.01 -2.03 18.03
CA ALA A 167 5.95 -2.44 16.99
C ALA A 167 7.41 -2.36 17.46
N ALA A 168 7.76 -1.33 18.23
CA ALA A 168 9.11 -1.15 18.77
C ALA A 168 9.13 -0.24 20.01
N VAL A 169 10.23 -0.32 20.77
CA VAL A 169 10.56 0.64 21.83
C VAL A 169 11.94 1.22 21.52
N LEU A 170 12.02 2.54 21.47
CA LEU A 170 13.23 3.29 21.13
C LEU A 170 13.75 4.00 22.38
N ALA A 171 15.04 3.89 22.64
CA ALA A 171 15.67 4.46 23.83
C ALA A 171 16.32 5.81 23.51
N GLY A 172 15.64 6.90 23.87
CA GLY A 172 16.15 8.26 23.72
C GLY A 172 16.12 8.80 22.27
N THR A 173 16.64 10.03 22.12
CA THR A 173 16.75 10.72 20.83
C THR A 173 17.82 10.07 19.94
N GLY A 174 17.61 10.06 18.63
CA GLY A 174 18.49 9.43 17.64
C GLY A 174 18.34 7.91 17.52
N ALA A 175 17.57 7.27 18.41
CA ALA A 175 17.28 5.84 18.32
C ALA A 175 16.43 5.53 17.08
N SER A 176 16.69 4.37 16.46
CA SER A 176 16.02 3.94 15.24
C SER A 176 15.60 2.48 15.29
N ALA A 177 14.54 2.15 14.54
CA ALA A 177 14.09 0.78 14.31
C ALA A 177 13.78 0.53 12.84
N TRP A 178 14.11 -0.67 12.38
CA TRP A 178 13.62 -1.19 11.12
C TRP A 178 12.23 -1.76 11.34
N LEU A 179 11.24 -1.22 10.62
CA LEU A 179 9.83 -1.54 10.80
C LEU A 179 9.23 -2.03 9.47
N PRO A 180 8.24 -2.94 9.53
CA PRO A 180 7.44 -3.32 8.37
C PRO A 180 6.93 -2.13 7.56
N ALA A 181 7.00 -2.24 6.24
CA ALA A 181 6.55 -1.19 5.34
C ALA A 181 5.86 -1.79 4.08
N PRO A 182 4.91 -1.07 3.45
CA PRO A 182 4.37 0.23 3.84
C PRO A 182 3.42 0.13 5.03
N ARG A 183 3.62 0.96 6.07
CA ARG A 183 2.68 1.07 7.20
C ARG A 183 2.73 2.47 7.79
N THR A 184 1.65 2.85 8.47
CA THR A 184 1.64 4.06 9.28
C THR A 184 1.98 3.72 10.73
N TYR A 185 2.80 4.55 11.37
CA TYR A 185 3.22 4.39 12.76
C TYR A 185 2.94 5.64 13.59
N TRP A 186 2.56 5.42 14.84
CA TRP A 186 2.48 6.43 15.89
C TRP A 186 3.68 6.30 16.82
N VAL A 187 4.34 7.42 17.11
CA VAL A 187 5.41 7.48 18.10
C VAL A 187 4.87 8.20 19.32
N VAL A 188 4.88 7.53 20.47
CA VAL A 188 4.36 8.03 21.74
C VAL A 188 5.50 8.03 22.77
N TYR A 189 5.45 8.96 23.72
CA TYR A 189 6.36 8.98 24.86
C TYR A 189 5.61 9.34 26.14
N GLY A 190 6.23 9.05 27.29
CA GLY A 190 5.59 9.14 28.60
C GLY A 190 4.71 7.92 28.91
N GLU A 191 4.18 7.85 30.13
CA GLU A 191 3.40 6.71 30.62
C GLU A 191 2.07 7.15 31.25
N GLY A 192 1.13 6.21 31.34
CA GLY A 192 -0.19 6.45 31.95
C GLY A 192 -0.90 7.70 31.42
N ALA A 193 -1.27 8.59 32.36
CA ALA A 193 -1.96 9.84 32.06
C ALA A 193 -1.07 10.93 31.44
N GLU A 194 0.26 10.74 31.42
CA GLU A 194 1.23 11.69 30.90
C GLU A 194 1.72 11.36 29.48
N ARG A 195 1.14 10.32 28.84
CA ARG A 195 1.45 9.97 27.46
C ARG A 195 1.21 11.15 26.53
N ARG A 196 2.15 11.37 25.61
CA ARG A 196 2.09 12.41 24.58
C ARG A 196 2.44 11.82 23.22
N LEU A 197 1.76 12.28 22.17
CA LEU A 197 2.15 11.93 20.82
C LEU A 197 3.37 12.74 20.37
N CYS A 198 4.41 12.05 19.94
CA CYS A 198 5.57 12.62 19.25
C CYS A 198 5.31 12.83 17.74
N GLY A 199 4.58 11.93 17.11
CA GLY A 199 4.09 12.16 15.76
C GLY A 199 3.52 10.91 15.10
N ARG A 200 2.90 11.13 13.94
CA ARG A 200 2.39 10.10 13.04
C ARG A 200 3.15 10.16 11.74
N VAL A 201 3.63 9.01 11.25
CA VAL A 201 4.37 8.94 9.99
C VAL A 201 3.95 7.73 9.17
N PHE A 202 3.81 7.91 7.85
CA PHE A 202 3.72 6.81 6.90
C PHE A 202 5.14 6.42 6.49
N LEU A 203 5.49 5.15 6.63
CA LEU A 203 6.80 4.62 6.32
C LEU A 203 6.70 3.74 5.08
N ALA A 204 7.24 4.17 3.93
CA ALA A 204 7.25 3.37 2.71
C ALA A 204 8.39 2.33 2.71
N PRO A 205 8.33 1.29 1.85
CA PRO A 205 9.36 0.27 1.75
C PRO A 205 10.75 0.85 1.45
N GLY A 206 11.73 0.53 2.30
CA GLY A 206 13.12 0.99 2.16
C GLY A 206 13.35 2.47 2.48
N GLU A 207 12.29 3.21 2.83
CA GLU A 207 12.37 4.62 3.17
C GLU A 207 12.94 4.82 4.57
N ARG A 208 13.55 5.99 4.79
CA ARG A 208 14.03 6.41 6.10
C ARG A 208 13.26 7.65 6.53
N GLU A 209 12.56 7.55 7.65
CA GLU A 209 11.76 8.63 8.19
C GLU A 209 12.21 9.06 9.58
N ILE A 210 12.09 10.36 9.85
CA ILE A 210 12.40 10.96 11.15
C ILE A 210 11.11 11.54 11.74
N VAL A 211 10.76 11.07 12.93
CA VAL A 211 9.69 11.63 13.75
C VAL A 211 10.31 12.52 14.81
N ALA A 212 10.15 13.83 14.62
CA ALA A 212 10.68 14.86 15.50
C ALA A 212 9.61 15.42 16.45
N CYS A 213 9.95 15.67 17.71
CA CYS A 213 9.06 16.28 18.71
C CYS A 213 9.78 16.93 19.90
N GLY A 214 9.02 17.57 20.79
CA GLY A 214 9.49 18.21 22.01
C GLY A 214 9.33 19.73 21.96
N GLU A 215 10.41 20.48 22.04
CA GLU A 215 10.38 21.94 21.93
C GLU A 215 9.95 22.38 20.52
N ALA A 216 9.12 23.42 20.48
CA ALA A 216 8.66 24.00 19.23
C ALA A 216 9.85 24.57 18.44
N ARG A 217 9.98 24.15 17.18
CA ARG A 217 11.00 24.65 16.25
C ARG A 217 10.33 25.03 14.94
N GLY A 218 10.93 26.00 14.25
CA GLY A 218 10.49 26.39 12.90
C GLY A 218 10.62 25.22 11.93
N ALA A 219 9.59 25.00 11.12
CA ALA A 219 9.54 24.03 10.03
C ALA A 219 9.13 24.75 8.76
N THR A 220 9.69 24.31 7.64
CA THR A 220 9.44 24.89 6.33
C THR A 220 8.83 23.85 5.43
N LEU A 221 7.76 24.23 4.73
CA LEU A 221 7.19 23.47 3.63
C LEU A 221 7.20 24.33 2.36
N SER A 222 7.79 23.82 1.28
CA SER A 222 7.88 24.51 0.01
C SER A 222 7.55 23.60 -1.17
N GLY A 223 7.37 24.21 -2.33
CA GLY A 223 7.24 23.51 -3.60
C GLY A 223 6.98 24.49 -4.73
N ARG A 224 6.75 23.95 -5.92
CA ARG A 224 6.42 24.73 -7.13
C ARG A 224 5.15 24.19 -7.78
N LEU A 225 4.25 25.08 -8.17
CA LEU A 225 3.09 24.76 -8.98
C LEU A 225 3.44 24.91 -10.46
N VAL A 226 3.24 23.84 -11.23
CA VAL A 226 3.51 23.82 -12.67
C VAL A 226 2.32 23.27 -13.46
N ASP A 227 2.19 23.64 -14.72
CA ASP A 227 1.22 23.03 -15.62
C ASP A 227 1.77 21.75 -16.27
N ALA A 228 1.00 21.14 -17.18
CA ALA A 228 1.41 19.91 -17.88
C ALA A 228 2.67 20.07 -18.74
N SER A 229 3.00 21.28 -19.17
CA SER A 229 4.23 21.59 -19.91
C SER A 229 5.43 21.89 -19.01
N GLY A 230 5.22 21.96 -17.69
CA GLY A 230 6.21 22.39 -16.72
C GLY A 230 6.29 23.91 -16.52
N ALA A 231 5.41 24.68 -17.16
CA ALA A 231 5.36 26.13 -16.99
C ALA A 231 4.78 26.50 -15.62
N PRO A 232 5.27 27.57 -14.96
CA PRO A 232 4.81 27.93 -13.62
C PRO A 232 3.36 28.41 -13.60
N VAL A 233 2.58 27.94 -12.63
CA VAL A 233 1.22 28.42 -12.38
C VAL A 233 1.28 29.55 -11.35
N VAL A 234 1.20 30.79 -11.83
CA VAL A 234 1.37 32.01 -11.03
C VAL A 234 0.08 32.40 -10.30
N GLY A 235 0.19 32.86 -9.05
CA GLY A 235 -0.92 33.43 -8.29
C GLY A 235 -1.96 32.41 -7.79
N ALA A 236 -1.72 31.12 -8.00
CA ALA A 236 -2.56 30.04 -7.52
C ALA A 236 -2.58 30.02 -5.98
N ARG A 237 -3.75 29.81 -5.39
CA ARG A 237 -3.94 29.79 -3.94
C ARG A 237 -3.50 28.44 -3.40
N VAL A 238 -2.54 28.44 -2.50
CA VAL A 238 -2.08 27.25 -1.78
C VAL A 238 -2.57 27.31 -0.35
N MET A 239 -3.15 26.23 0.14
CA MET A 239 -3.73 26.12 1.47
C MET A 239 -3.12 24.92 2.18
N LEU A 240 -2.44 25.19 3.28
CA LEU A 240 -1.91 24.19 4.19
C LEU A 240 -2.88 24.02 5.35
N MET A 241 -3.22 22.77 5.68
CA MET A 241 -4.11 22.43 6.79
C MET A 241 -3.58 21.22 7.52
N GLY A 242 -3.54 21.28 8.85
CA GLY A 242 -3.19 20.14 9.68
C GLY A 242 -3.55 20.40 11.13
N HIS A 243 -3.69 19.33 11.89
CA HIS A 243 -3.87 19.42 13.34
C HIS A 243 -2.62 20.07 13.97
N GLY A 244 -2.79 20.91 15.00
CA GLY A 244 -1.70 21.69 15.62
C GLY A 244 -1.22 22.91 14.82
N ILE A 245 -1.27 22.88 13.48
CA ILE A 245 -0.80 23.98 12.61
C ILE A 245 -1.95 24.93 12.22
N GLY A 246 -3.19 24.42 12.20
CA GLY A 246 -4.36 25.15 11.74
C GLY A 246 -4.35 25.39 10.22
N ARG A 247 -5.12 26.36 9.75
CA ARG A 247 -5.19 26.73 8.33
C ARG A 247 -4.20 27.84 8.02
N ARG A 248 -3.36 27.65 7.01
CA ARG A 248 -2.50 28.69 6.40
C ARG A 248 -2.81 28.80 4.92
N VAL A 249 -2.77 30.01 4.39
CA VAL A 249 -3.06 30.27 2.98
C VAL A 249 -1.95 31.15 2.42
N GLY A 250 -1.37 30.72 1.31
CA GLY A 250 -0.37 31.44 0.53
C GLY A 250 -0.77 31.47 -0.94
N ARG A 251 0.11 32.06 -1.76
CA ARG A 251 -0.03 32.06 -3.21
C ARG A 251 1.30 31.69 -3.85
N SER A 252 1.24 31.08 -5.03
CA SER A 252 2.43 30.88 -5.84
C SER A 252 2.92 32.20 -6.44
N ASP A 253 4.25 32.37 -6.47
CA ASP A 253 4.92 33.53 -7.08
C ASP A 253 5.04 33.41 -8.62
N GLU A 254 5.82 34.31 -9.25
CA GLU A 254 6.06 34.31 -10.70
C GLU A 254 6.77 33.03 -11.20
N GLY A 255 7.56 32.39 -10.34
CA GLY A 255 8.18 31.09 -10.61
C GLY A 255 7.28 29.90 -10.26
N GLY A 256 6.03 30.13 -9.89
CA GLY A 256 5.10 29.12 -9.40
C GLY A 256 5.43 28.62 -7.99
N ALA A 257 6.44 29.17 -7.32
CA ALA A 257 6.92 28.68 -6.04
C ALA A 257 6.01 29.15 -4.89
N PHE A 258 5.86 28.31 -3.87
CA PHE A 258 5.18 28.64 -2.62
C PHE A 258 6.02 28.17 -1.44
N ARG A 259 5.81 28.83 -0.29
CA ARG A 259 6.50 28.52 0.96
C ARG A 259 5.60 28.80 2.16
N PHE A 260 5.65 27.90 3.14
CA PHE A 260 5.07 28.08 4.47
C PHE A 260 6.15 27.87 5.50
N ASP A 261 6.31 28.85 6.38
CA ASP A 261 7.10 28.73 7.60
C ASP A 261 6.12 28.65 8.78
N VAL A 262 6.23 27.58 9.57
CA VAL A 262 5.35 27.29 10.70
C VAL A 262 6.18 26.86 11.90
N GLU A 263 5.70 27.16 13.11
CA GLU A 263 6.26 26.56 14.32
C GLU A 263 5.47 25.32 14.68
N VAL A 264 6.17 24.23 14.93
CA VAL A 264 5.61 22.94 15.35
C VAL A 264 6.45 22.36 16.47
N ASP A 265 5.80 21.72 17.43
CA ASP A 265 6.41 21.02 18.57
C ASP A 265 6.47 19.51 18.36
N ARG A 266 5.89 19.01 17.28
CA ARG A 266 5.86 17.59 16.93
C ARG A 266 5.61 17.37 15.45
N THR A 267 5.87 16.14 15.00
CA THR A 267 5.66 15.77 13.60
C THR A 267 4.17 15.61 13.33
N ALA A 268 3.62 16.57 12.61
CA ALA A 268 2.23 16.61 12.22
C ALA A 268 2.04 16.10 10.79
N SER A 269 0.96 15.35 10.58
CA SER A 269 0.48 15.01 9.24
C SER A 269 -0.36 16.16 8.70
N VAL A 270 0.15 16.84 7.67
CA VAL A 270 -0.51 17.98 7.02
C VAL A 270 -1.02 17.63 5.63
N GLY A 271 -2.09 18.31 5.25
CA GLY A 271 -2.60 18.33 3.88
C GLY A 271 -2.32 19.67 3.22
N LEU A 272 -1.96 19.64 1.94
CA LEU A 272 -1.82 20.80 1.10
C LEU A 272 -2.86 20.75 -0.01
N TRP A 273 -3.52 21.88 -0.29
CA TRP A 273 -4.47 22.03 -1.38
C TRP A 273 -4.11 23.27 -2.18
N ALA A 274 -3.89 23.13 -3.48
CA ALA A 274 -3.59 24.23 -4.37
C ALA A 274 -4.67 24.35 -5.44
N ALA A 275 -5.11 25.57 -5.72
CA ALA A 275 -6.10 25.84 -6.75
C ALA A 275 -5.89 27.21 -7.39
N ASP A 276 -6.09 27.29 -8.69
CA ASP A 276 -6.15 28.55 -9.40
C ASP A 276 -7.44 29.32 -9.06
N PRO A 277 -7.34 30.55 -8.51
CA PRO A 277 -8.49 31.41 -8.23
C PRO A 277 -9.33 31.74 -9.48
N GLN A 278 -8.71 31.76 -10.66
CA GLN A 278 -9.40 32.04 -11.92
C GLN A 278 -10.17 30.82 -12.45
N GLY A 279 -9.91 29.64 -11.89
CA GLY A 279 -10.57 28.39 -12.25
C GLY A 279 -10.11 27.79 -13.58
N GLY A 280 -9.08 28.36 -14.21
CA GLY A 280 -8.46 27.86 -15.43
C GLY A 280 -7.73 26.53 -15.22
N TYR A 281 -7.25 26.29 -14.00
CA TYR A 281 -6.65 25.02 -13.60
C TYR A 281 -7.54 24.21 -12.66
N LEU A 282 -7.41 22.89 -12.72
CA LEU A 282 -7.98 21.96 -11.76
C LEU A 282 -7.18 22.01 -10.45
N PRO A 283 -7.86 21.96 -9.29
CA PRO A 283 -7.17 21.97 -8.00
C PRO A 283 -6.38 20.68 -7.80
N THR A 284 -5.28 20.74 -7.07
CA THR A 284 -4.47 19.58 -6.66
C THR A 284 -4.34 19.54 -5.15
N ARG A 285 -4.16 18.36 -4.58
CA ARG A 285 -4.05 18.13 -3.14
C ARG A 285 -2.96 17.11 -2.84
N ARG A 286 -2.31 17.29 -1.70
CA ARG A 286 -1.42 16.32 -1.06
C ARG A 286 -1.91 16.10 0.36
N ARG A 287 -1.84 14.86 0.81
CA ARG A 287 -2.19 14.43 2.18
C ARG A 287 -0.99 13.73 2.79
N ASN A 288 -1.05 13.47 4.10
CA ASN A 288 -0.04 12.70 4.83
C ASN A 288 1.38 13.27 4.73
N ILE A 289 1.54 14.58 4.51
CA ILE A 289 2.87 15.20 4.49
C ILE A 289 3.35 15.28 5.93
N ALA A 290 4.47 14.63 6.24
CA ALA A 290 5.10 14.72 7.55
C ALA A 290 5.85 16.05 7.69
N LEU A 291 5.34 16.96 8.53
CA LEU A 291 5.99 18.22 8.85
C LEU A 291 6.37 18.25 10.33
N GLY A 292 7.67 18.18 10.62
CA GLY A 292 8.20 18.10 11.98
C GLY A 292 9.10 19.29 12.35
N PRO A 293 9.38 19.48 13.66
CA PRO A 293 10.19 20.58 14.15
C PRO A 293 11.57 20.61 13.48
N GLY A 294 12.00 21.78 12.97
CA GLY A 294 13.29 21.93 12.30
C GLY A 294 13.38 21.34 10.89
N ARG A 295 12.33 20.66 10.41
CA ARG A 295 12.35 19.99 9.10
C ARG A 295 12.09 20.98 7.97
N GLN A 296 12.83 20.79 6.88
CA GLN A 296 12.57 21.43 5.59
C GLN A 296 12.03 20.38 4.63
N VAL A 297 10.79 20.59 4.16
CA VAL A 297 10.09 19.67 3.27
C VAL A 297 9.87 20.38 1.93
N ASP A 298 10.53 19.90 0.89
CA ASP A 298 10.28 20.33 -0.49
C ASP A 298 9.43 19.29 -1.19
N LEU A 299 8.23 19.69 -1.62
CA LEU A 299 7.31 18.84 -2.38
C LEU A 299 7.65 18.77 -3.87
N GLY A 300 8.71 19.46 -4.31
CA GLY A 300 9.09 19.53 -5.71
C GLY A 300 8.02 20.21 -6.55
N SER A 301 7.78 19.67 -7.75
CA SER A 301 6.80 20.23 -8.69
C SER A 301 5.44 19.56 -8.54
N LEU A 302 4.46 20.32 -8.08
CA LEU A 302 3.05 19.93 -8.02
C LEU A 302 2.33 20.37 -9.28
N ARG A 303 1.87 19.39 -10.05
CA ARG A 303 1.20 19.62 -11.33
C ARG A 303 -0.26 20.09 -11.13
N LEU A 304 -0.64 21.16 -11.82
CA LEU A 304 -2.00 21.63 -12.01
C LEU A 304 -2.37 21.51 -13.48
N ASP A 305 -3.38 20.71 -13.76
CA ASP A 305 -3.91 20.51 -15.10
C ASP A 305 -4.80 21.67 -15.52
N ARG A 306 -4.73 22.12 -16.79
CA ARG A 306 -5.74 23.05 -17.30
C ARG A 306 -7.08 22.35 -17.36
N ARG A 307 -8.13 23.05 -16.97
CA ARG A 307 -9.48 22.50 -16.94
C ARG A 307 -9.99 22.14 -18.33
N GLU A 308 -9.58 22.88 -19.35
CA GLU A 308 -9.93 22.66 -20.76
C GLU A 308 -9.35 21.37 -21.35
N ASP A 309 -8.22 20.88 -20.83
CA ASP A 309 -7.62 19.61 -21.25
C ASP A 309 -8.43 18.40 -20.77
N PHE A 310 -9.36 18.62 -19.83
CA PHE A 310 -10.19 17.60 -19.23
C PHE A 310 -11.67 18.01 -19.20
N PRO A 311 -12.28 18.25 -20.37
CA PRO A 311 -13.68 18.69 -20.45
C PRO A 311 -14.65 17.65 -19.87
N ASP A 312 -14.23 16.38 -19.85
CA ASP A 312 -15.04 15.23 -19.42
C ASP A 312 -14.71 14.73 -18.01
N LEU A 313 -13.90 15.47 -17.22
CA LEU A 313 -13.70 15.14 -15.81
C LEU A 313 -15.01 15.31 -15.02
N GLY A 314 -15.71 14.20 -14.78
CA GLY A 314 -17.03 14.14 -14.15
C GLY A 314 -18.19 13.84 -15.10
N GLN A 315 -17.93 13.71 -16.41
CA GLN A 315 -18.92 13.26 -17.39
C GLN A 315 -18.88 11.73 -17.57
N ARG A 316 -20.00 11.12 -17.96
CA ARG A 316 -20.16 9.65 -18.13
C ARG A 316 -19.76 9.12 -19.52
N GLY A 317 -19.26 9.97 -20.41
CA GLY A 317 -18.87 9.60 -21.78
C GLY A 317 -17.51 8.88 -21.89
N PRO A 318 -17.10 8.47 -23.10
CA PRO A 318 -15.83 7.79 -23.33
C PRO A 318 -14.62 8.63 -22.92
N PHE A 319 -13.64 8.04 -22.24
CA PHE A 319 -12.44 8.74 -21.79
C PHE A 319 -11.18 7.88 -21.95
N GLY A 320 -10.02 8.52 -22.16
CA GLY A 320 -8.72 7.85 -22.16
C GLY A 320 -8.23 7.52 -20.74
N GLY A 321 -7.93 6.27 -20.45
CA GLY A 321 -7.45 5.84 -19.14
C GLY A 321 -7.21 4.33 -19.03
N ILE A 322 -7.10 3.86 -17.80
CA ILE A 322 -6.77 2.46 -17.49
C ILE A 322 -7.98 1.56 -17.20
N GLY A 323 -9.19 2.12 -17.19
CA GLY A 323 -10.43 1.35 -16.99
C GLY A 323 -10.68 0.93 -15.55
N ALA A 324 -10.52 1.83 -14.57
CA ALA A 324 -10.90 1.58 -13.18
C ALA A 324 -11.70 2.74 -12.56
N MET A 325 -12.53 2.38 -11.58
CA MET A 325 -13.10 3.28 -10.60
C MET A 325 -12.21 3.25 -9.35
N VAL A 326 -11.95 4.41 -8.78
CA VAL A 326 -10.98 4.55 -7.69
C VAL A 326 -11.56 5.24 -6.47
N GLU A 327 -11.09 4.82 -5.30
CA GLU A 327 -11.49 5.30 -3.98
C GLU A 327 -10.26 5.64 -3.14
N ASP A 328 -10.46 6.50 -2.14
CA ASP A 328 -9.41 6.82 -1.17
C ASP A 328 -9.15 5.59 -0.29
N ASP A 329 -7.88 5.22 -0.13
CA ASP A 329 -7.43 4.22 0.84
C ASP A 329 -6.35 4.83 1.74
N GLN A 330 -6.09 4.22 2.90
CA GLN A 330 -5.11 4.76 3.84
C GLN A 330 -3.68 4.61 3.35
N ASP A 331 -3.41 3.56 2.57
CA ASP A 331 -2.08 3.28 2.03
C ASP A 331 -1.91 3.79 0.60
N GLY A 332 -2.97 4.29 -0.04
CA GLY A 332 -2.97 4.66 -1.45
C GLY A 332 -4.36 4.87 -2.03
N ILE A 333 -4.59 4.27 -3.20
CA ILE A 333 -5.80 4.46 -4.01
C ILE A 333 -6.41 3.11 -4.33
N ARG A 334 -7.56 2.78 -3.72
CA ARG A 334 -8.26 1.52 -3.95
C ARG A 334 -8.92 1.52 -5.32
N LEU A 335 -8.78 0.44 -6.07
CA LEU A 335 -9.47 0.19 -7.33
C LEU A 335 -10.80 -0.50 -7.01
N SER A 336 -11.89 0.25 -6.85
CA SER A 336 -13.16 -0.32 -6.41
C SER A 336 -13.91 -1.07 -7.51
N ARG A 337 -13.67 -0.73 -8.78
CA ARG A 337 -14.19 -1.46 -9.95
C ARG A 337 -13.20 -1.43 -11.10
N ILE A 338 -13.23 -2.46 -11.93
CA ILE A 338 -12.42 -2.55 -13.15
C ILE A 338 -13.32 -2.86 -14.34
N VAL A 339 -12.99 -2.33 -15.51
CA VAL A 339 -13.70 -2.63 -16.75
C VAL A 339 -13.24 -3.99 -17.27
N SER A 340 -14.16 -4.94 -17.42
CA SER A 340 -13.87 -6.25 -18.01
C SER A 340 -13.36 -6.11 -19.45
N GLY A 341 -12.29 -6.83 -19.78
CA GLY A 341 -11.57 -6.71 -21.05
C GLY A 341 -10.81 -5.39 -21.22
N GLY A 342 -10.83 -4.51 -20.22
CA GLY A 342 -10.12 -3.24 -20.22
C GLY A 342 -8.63 -3.37 -19.87
N PRO A 343 -7.87 -2.27 -19.91
CA PRO A 343 -6.41 -2.30 -19.73
C PRO A 343 -5.94 -2.92 -18.41
N LEU A 344 -6.59 -2.59 -17.29
CA LEU A 344 -6.25 -3.17 -15.98
C LEU A 344 -6.63 -4.64 -15.85
N ASP A 345 -7.78 -5.03 -16.40
CA ASP A 345 -8.22 -6.44 -16.42
C ASP A 345 -7.26 -7.29 -17.24
N ALA A 346 -6.85 -6.80 -18.43
CA ALA A 346 -5.82 -7.42 -19.25
C ALA A 346 -4.46 -7.51 -18.54
N ALA A 347 -4.17 -6.58 -17.64
CA ALA A 347 -2.98 -6.60 -16.80
C ALA A 347 -3.11 -7.46 -15.53
N GLY A 348 -4.24 -8.17 -15.37
CA GLY A 348 -4.49 -9.08 -14.25
C GLY A 348 -4.75 -8.38 -12.92
N VAL A 349 -5.11 -7.10 -12.94
CA VAL A 349 -5.48 -6.30 -11.76
C VAL A 349 -6.93 -6.58 -11.40
N GLN A 350 -7.21 -6.71 -10.10
CA GLN A 350 -8.53 -7.08 -9.61
C GLN A 350 -9.18 -5.92 -8.84
N PRO A 351 -10.53 -5.83 -8.82
CA PRO A 351 -11.21 -4.97 -7.87
C PRO A 351 -10.74 -5.25 -6.43
N GLY A 352 -10.57 -4.19 -5.63
CA GLY A 352 -10.03 -4.26 -4.27
C GLY A 352 -8.53 -3.98 -4.17
N ASP A 353 -7.77 -4.14 -5.26
CA ASP A 353 -6.35 -3.80 -5.33
C ASP A 353 -6.12 -2.31 -4.99
N VAL A 354 -5.04 -2.00 -4.26
CA VAL A 354 -4.68 -0.63 -3.85
C VAL A 354 -3.43 -0.19 -4.60
N VAL A 355 -3.55 0.83 -5.45
CA VAL A 355 -2.40 1.48 -6.08
C VAL A 355 -1.65 2.26 -5.01
N ILE A 356 -0.39 1.90 -4.76
CA ILE A 356 0.51 2.54 -3.77
C ILE A 356 1.59 3.42 -4.41
N ALA A 357 1.78 3.33 -5.74
CA ALA A 357 2.54 4.33 -6.52
C ALA A 357 2.03 4.42 -7.97
N ILE A 358 2.14 5.63 -8.56
CA ILE A 358 1.81 5.92 -9.96
C ILE A 358 3.02 6.60 -10.59
N GLY A 359 3.73 5.90 -11.48
CA GLY A 359 5.03 6.32 -11.98
C GLY A 359 6.06 6.30 -10.86
N GLU A 360 6.73 7.44 -10.64
CA GLU A 360 7.67 7.65 -9.54
C GLU A 360 7.00 8.24 -8.28
N GLU A 361 5.71 8.58 -8.36
CA GLU A 361 4.99 9.24 -7.28
C GLU A 361 4.29 8.22 -6.37
N ALA A 362 4.62 8.24 -5.07
CA ALA A 362 3.92 7.43 -4.07
C ALA A 362 2.48 7.93 -3.91
N SER A 363 1.51 7.04 -4.07
CA SER A 363 0.08 7.41 -4.12
C SER A 363 -0.56 7.49 -2.73
N GLY A 364 0.09 7.02 -1.66
CA GLY A 364 -0.35 7.21 -0.27
C GLY A 364 -0.51 8.68 0.15
N PHE A 365 0.10 9.60 -0.60
CA PHE A 365 -0.03 11.05 -0.40
C PHE A 365 -1.09 11.69 -1.31
N LEU A 366 -1.70 10.95 -2.24
CA LEU A 366 -2.66 11.45 -3.21
C LEU A 366 -4.10 11.18 -2.76
N PRO A 367 -5.06 12.09 -3.05
CA PRO A 367 -6.47 11.76 -3.07
C PRO A 367 -6.90 11.08 -4.37
N ALA A 368 -7.95 10.26 -4.31
CA ALA A 368 -8.56 9.53 -5.41
C ALA A 368 -8.77 10.43 -6.64
N ARG A 369 -9.32 11.63 -6.44
CA ARG A 369 -9.52 12.60 -7.54
C ARG A 369 -8.23 12.96 -8.26
N ASP A 370 -7.13 13.09 -7.53
CA ASP A 370 -5.85 13.47 -8.10
C ASP A 370 -5.18 12.28 -8.78
N ALA A 371 -5.31 11.10 -8.19
CA ALA A 371 -4.92 9.84 -8.80
C ALA A 371 -5.65 9.62 -10.13
N VAL A 372 -6.96 9.89 -10.24
CA VAL A 372 -7.70 9.81 -11.52
C VAL A 372 -7.01 10.59 -12.63
N ARG A 373 -6.43 11.77 -12.33
CA ARG A 373 -5.73 12.58 -13.35
C ARG A 373 -4.44 11.93 -13.83
N LEU A 374 -3.72 11.25 -12.93
CA LEU A 374 -2.49 10.52 -13.27
C LEU A 374 -2.80 9.19 -13.98
N LEU A 375 -3.93 8.57 -13.67
CA LEU A 375 -4.37 7.31 -14.26
C LEU A 375 -5.01 7.54 -15.64
N ARG A 376 -5.69 8.66 -15.84
CA ARG A 376 -6.14 9.14 -17.16
C ARG A 376 -4.97 9.62 -18.01
N GLY A 377 -5.18 9.68 -19.31
CA GLY A 377 -4.19 10.13 -20.28
C GLY A 377 -4.54 9.67 -21.69
N GLN A 378 -3.74 10.08 -22.66
CA GLN A 378 -3.98 9.77 -24.07
C GLN A 378 -3.99 8.24 -24.28
N PRO A 379 -4.97 7.70 -25.03
CA PRO A 379 -4.93 6.29 -25.44
C PRO A 379 -3.61 5.96 -26.16
N GLY A 380 -3.02 4.81 -25.85
CA GLY A 380 -1.69 4.39 -26.31
C GLY A 380 -0.52 4.87 -25.44
N SER A 381 -0.75 5.78 -24.50
CA SER A 381 0.29 6.19 -23.54
C SER A 381 0.42 5.18 -22.40
N VAL A 382 1.62 5.04 -21.85
CA VAL A 382 1.93 4.04 -20.82
C VAL A 382 2.00 4.68 -19.43
N VAL A 383 1.50 3.97 -18.43
CA VAL A 383 1.67 4.31 -17.01
C VAL A 383 2.17 3.09 -16.23
N LYS A 384 3.14 3.29 -15.35
CA LYS A 384 3.61 2.28 -14.40
C LYS A 384 2.87 2.46 -13.09
N LEU A 385 2.36 1.37 -12.52
CA LEU A 385 1.64 1.36 -11.26
C LEU A 385 2.32 0.37 -10.32
N ARG A 386 2.48 0.72 -9.06
CA ARG A 386 2.77 -0.26 -8.01
C ARG A 386 1.48 -0.55 -7.27
N ILE A 387 1.08 -1.82 -7.28
CA ILE A 387 -0.21 -2.27 -6.77
C ILE A 387 0.01 -3.20 -5.58
N ARG A 388 -0.71 -2.94 -4.49
CA ARG A 388 -0.92 -3.84 -3.37
C ARG A 388 -2.22 -4.61 -3.60
N SER A 389 -2.16 -5.91 -3.81
CA SER A 389 -3.37 -6.73 -3.95
C SER A 389 -4.13 -6.79 -2.62
N ASP A 390 -5.40 -7.21 -2.62
CA ASP A 390 -6.17 -7.35 -1.36
C ASP A 390 -5.50 -8.35 -0.39
N GLY A 391 -4.85 -9.39 -0.93
CA GLY A 391 -3.98 -10.31 -0.17
C GLY A 391 -2.71 -9.68 0.41
N GLY A 392 -2.37 -8.44 0.02
CA GLY A 392 -1.25 -7.65 0.51
C GLY A 392 0.04 -7.73 -0.34
N ASP A 393 -0.01 -8.41 -1.48
CA ASP A 393 1.12 -8.63 -2.37
C ASP A 393 1.41 -7.38 -3.18
N PHE A 394 2.68 -7.02 -3.35
CA PHE A 394 3.07 -5.86 -4.14
C PHE A 394 3.60 -6.29 -5.51
N ARG A 395 3.10 -5.66 -6.57
CA ARG A 395 3.58 -5.88 -7.94
C ARG A 395 3.60 -4.58 -8.73
N ASP A 396 4.60 -4.45 -9.59
CA ASP A 396 4.68 -3.39 -10.58
C ASP A 396 3.94 -3.83 -11.85
N VAL A 397 3.00 -3.01 -12.29
CA VAL A 397 2.15 -3.25 -13.46
C VAL A 397 2.34 -2.10 -14.43
N THR A 398 2.68 -2.40 -15.67
CA THR A 398 2.76 -1.40 -16.74
C THR A 398 1.49 -1.49 -17.58
N VAL A 399 0.72 -0.41 -17.64
CA VAL A 399 -0.59 -0.37 -18.29
C VAL A 399 -0.55 0.63 -19.44
N GLU A 400 -0.95 0.20 -20.63
CA GLU A 400 -1.22 1.08 -21.76
C GLU A 400 -2.65 1.61 -21.66
N ARG A 401 -2.82 2.93 -21.69
CA ARG A 401 -4.15 3.55 -21.60
C ARG A 401 -4.96 3.27 -22.85
N ALA A 402 -6.26 3.01 -22.69
CA ALA A 402 -7.19 2.83 -23.80
C ALA A 402 -8.37 3.81 -23.69
N VAL A 403 -9.19 3.86 -24.73
CA VAL A 403 -10.50 4.51 -24.65
C VAL A 403 -11.42 3.61 -23.82
N ILE A 404 -12.01 4.16 -22.77
CA ILE A 404 -12.95 3.50 -21.87
C ILE A 404 -14.32 4.11 -22.05
N ASP A 405 -15.31 3.30 -22.40
CA ASP A 405 -16.71 3.72 -22.46
C ASP A 405 -17.36 3.55 -21.07
N GLY A 406 -17.67 4.65 -20.37
CA GLY A 406 -18.19 4.61 -19.01
C GLY A 406 -19.55 3.95 -18.86
N ASP A 407 -20.43 4.11 -19.85
CA ASP A 407 -21.84 3.64 -19.81
C ASP A 407 -22.01 2.24 -20.45
N GLY A 408 -21.09 1.83 -21.32
CA GLY A 408 -21.08 0.51 -21.98
C GLY A 408 -20.06 -0.50 -21.42
N ALA A 409 -19.19 -0.08 -20.50
CA ALA A 409 -18.17 -0.95 -19.91
C ALA A 409 -18.79 -2.04 -19.03
N GLY A 410 -18.40 -3.30 -19.26
CA GLY A 410 -18.73 -4.43 -18.39
C GLY A 410 -17.97 -4.35 -17.07
N TRP A 411 -18.35 -3.43 -16.20
CA TRP A 411 -17.72 -3.22 -14.90
C TRP A 411 -17.85 -4.46 -14.01
N THR A 412 -16.72 -4.91 -13.45
CA THR A 412 -16.67 -5.94 -12.42
C THR A 412 -16.58 -5.29 -11.05
N ASN A 413 -17.27 -5.90 -10.08
CA ASN A 413 -17.23 -5.51 -8.67
C ASN A 413 -16.21 -6.34 -7.92
#